data_AF-A0A952DQJ5-F1
#
_entry.id   AF-A0A952DQJ5-F1
#
_cell.length_a   1.000
_cell.length_b   1.000
_cell.length_c   1.000
_cell.angle_alpha   90.00
_cell.angle_beta   90.00
_cell.angle_gamma   90.00
#
_symmetry.space_group_name_H-M   'P 1'
#
loop_
_entity.id
_entity.type
_entity.pdbx_description
1 polymer ?
#
loop_
_entity_poly.entity_id
_entity_poly.type
_entity_poly.pdbx_seq_one_letter_code
_entity_poly.pdbx_strand_id
1 'polypeptide(L)' 'SLFVFVSSAHRKEAIKACEEIVERIKKEVPVWGKEVFVNENHQWKINS' A
#
# COMPACT_ATOMS: atom_id res chain seq x y z
N SER A 1 -6.35 -0.81 -4.48
CA SER A 1 -6.44 -1.87 -3.46
C SER A 1 -5.13 -2.64 -3.45
N LEU A 2 -4.56 -2.97 -2.29
CA LEU A 2 -3.29 -3.69 -2.14
C LEU A 2 -3.51 -4.94 -1.27
N PHE A 3 -3.00 -6.09 -1.71
CA PHE A 3 -3.03 -7.34 -0.95
C PHE A 3 -1.59 -7.86 -0.78
N VAL A 4 -1.23 -8.21 0.45
CA VAL A 4 0.09 -8.76 0.81
C VAL A 4 -0.13 -10.01 1.66
N PHE A 5 0.50 -11.12 1.26
CA PHE A 5 0.47 -12.39 1.98
C PHE A 5 1.89 -12.77 2.41
N VAL A 6 2.05 -13.12 3.68
CA VAL A 6 3.34 -13.50 4.26
C VAL A 6 3.14 -14.71 5.17
N SER A 7 4.03 -15.69 5.05
CA SER A 7 4.07 -16.88 5.91
C SER A 7 5.46 -17.07 6.52
N SER A 8 5.51 -17.48 7.78
CA SER A 8 6.77 -17.82 8.48
C SER A 8 6.52 -18.88 9.55
N ALA A 9 7.58 -19.59 9.96
CA ALA A 9 7.55 -20.58 11.04
C ALA A 9 7.12 -19.98 12.38
N HIS A 10 7.36 -18.69 12.59
CA HIS A 10 6.95 -17.97 13.79
C HIS A 10 6.23 -16.67 13.45
N ARG A 11 5.14 -16.40 14.19
CA ARG A 11 4.25 -15.24 13.91
C ARG A 11 4.97 -13.89 13.89
N LYS A 12 6.01 -13.72 14.72
CA LYS A 12 6.74 -12.43 14.82
C LYS A 12 7.37 -12.03 13.49
N GLU A 13 8.01 -12.97 12.81
CA GLU A 13 8.67 -12.71 11.54
C GLU A 13 7.65 -12.43 10.42
N ALA A 14 6.54 -13.18 10.39
CA ALA A 14 5.49 -12.94 9.40
C ALA A 14 4.87 -11.54 9.54
N ILE A 15 4.63 -11.08 10.78
CA ILE A 15 4.08 -9.75 11.05
C ILE A 15 5.09 -8.67 10.64
N LYS A 16 6.35 -8.80 11.06
CA LYS A 16 7.42 -7.84 10.74
C LYS A 16 7.64 -7.72 9.23
N ALA A 17 7.67 -8.83 8.51
CA ALA A 17 7.86 -8.84 7.06
C ALA A 17 6.64 -8.24 6.33
N CYS A 18 5.42 -8.50 6.81
CA CYS A 18 4.22 -7.88 6.24
C CYS A 18 4.25 -6.35 6.36
N GLU A 19 4.65 -5.83 7.52
CA GLU A 19 4.82 -4.40 7.76
C GLU A 19 5.88 -3.78 6.84
N GLU A 20 7.07 -4.39 6.77
CA GLU A 20 8.15 -3.90 5.90
C GLU A 20 7.73 -3.86 4.43
N ILE A 21 7.09 -4.91 3.92
CA ILE A 21 6.66 -5.00 2.53
C ILE A 21 5.65 -3.91 2.19
N VAL A 22 4.66 -3.67 3.07
CA VAL A 22 3.65 -2.63 2.85
C VAL A 22 4.29 -1.25 2.80
N GLU A 23 5.18 -0.94 3.73
CA GLU A 23 5.84 0.38 3.80
C GLU A 23 6.79 0.60 2.63
N ARG A 24 7.55 -0.43 2.21
CA ARG A 24 8.39 -0.34 1.03
C ARG A 24 7.58 -0.15 -0.25
N ILE A 25 6.49 -0.89 -0.42
CA ILE A 25 5.60 -0.73 -1.59
C ILE A 25 5.04 0.69 -1.66
N LYS A 26 4.53 1.22 -0.54
CA LYS A 26 4.02 2.60 -0.49
C LYS A 26 5.08 3.65 -0.82
N LYS A 27 6.35 3.39 -0.44
CA LYS A 27 7.47 4.32 -0.65
C LYS A 27 8.06 4.26 -2.06
N GLU A 28 8.26 3.05 -2.57
CA GLU A 28 9.02 2.80 -3.80
C GLU A 28 8.12 2.73 -5.04
N VAL A 29 6.89 2.23 -4.89
CA VAL A 29 5.97 2.10 -6.03
C VAL A 29 5.22 3.41 -6.21
N PRO A 30 5.30 4.04 -7.39
CA PRO A 30 4.54 5.25 -7.70
C PRO A 30 3.08 4.86 -7.98
N VAL A 31 2.35 4.48 -6.92
CA VAL A 31 0.90 4.24 -6.95
C VAL A 31 0.20 5.53 -6.56
N TRP A 32 -0.31 6.23 -7.56
CA TRP A 32 -1.19 7.38 -7.34
C TRP A 32 -2.64 6.90 -7.32
N GLY A 33 -3.28 6.97 -6.16
CA GLY A 33 -4.71 6.69 -6.05
C GLY A 33 -5.50 7.75 -6.82
N LYS A 34 -6.10 7.37 -7.95
CA LYS A 34 -7.10 8.20 -8.63
C LYS A 34 -8.41 8.10 -7.87
N GLU A 35 -8.68 9.08 -7.02
CA GLU A 35 -9.98 9.20 -6.36
C GLU A 35 -11.00 9.68 -7.40
N VAL A 36 -11.97 8.82 -7.73
CA VAL A 36 -13.03 9.13 -8.69
C VAL A 36 -14.23 9.64 -7.91
N PHE A 37 -14.45 10.95 -7.95
CA PHE A 37 -15.62 11.58 -7.35
C PHE A 37 -16.82 11.49 -8.30
N VAL A 38 -18.03 11.47 -7.74
CA VAL A 38 -19.32 11.32 -8.46
C VAL A 38 -19.56 12.41 -9.52
N ASN A 39 -18.82 13.54 -9.45
CA ASN A 39 -19.02 14.72 -10.29
C ASN A 39 -17.87 14.97 -11.31
N GLU A 40 -17.20 13.93 -11.79
CA GLU A 40 -16.19 13.99 -12.88
C GLU A 40 -14.91 14.84 -12.63
N ASN A 41 -14.76 15.45 -11.45
CA ASN A 41 -13.51 16.11 -11.08
C ASN A 41 -12.47 15.07 -10.60
N HIS A 42 -11.33 15.00 -11.29
CA HIS A 42 -10.20 14.14 -10.91
C HIS A 42 -9.16 14.95 -10.12
N GLN A 43 -8.87 14.54 -8.88
CA GLN A 43 -7.72 15.04 -8.14
C GLN A 43 -6.70 13.91 -7.96
N TRP A 44 -5.43 14.23 -8.20
CA TRP A 44 -4.32 13.32 -7.91
C TRP A 44 -3.92 13.47 -6.45
N LYS A 45 -3.91 12.37 -5.71
CA LYS A 45 -3.37 12.36 -4.35
C LYS A 45 -1.85 12.52 -4.41
N ILE A 46 -1.37 13.66 -3.91
CA ILE A 46 0.06 13.91 -3.66
C ILE A 46 0.35 13.42 -2.24
N ASN A 47 1.27 12.47 -2.10
CA ASN A 47 1.74 12.06 -0.77
C ASN A 47 2.70 13.14 -0.24
N SER A 48 2.31 13.79 0.87
CA SER A 48 3.21 14.60 1.70
C SER A 48 4.01 13.72 2.65
#